data_AF-A0A1B6F7I8-F1
#
_entry.id   AF-A0A1B6F7I8-F1
#
_cell.length_a   1.000
_cell.length_b   1.000
_cell.length_c   1.000
_cell.angle_alpha   90.00
_cell.angle_beta   90.00
_cell.angle_gamma   90.00
#
_symmetry.space_group_name_H-M   'P 1'
#
loop_
_entity.id
_entity.type
_entity.pdbx_description
1 polymer ?
#
loop_
_entity_poly.entity_id
_entity_poly.type
_entity_poly.pdbx_seq_one_letter_code
_entity_poly.pdbx_strand_id
1 'polypeptide(L)'
;VPMFVYCEEDDKKSELVLLDFTTVPTLHGWSEMSDMIRLIGKSKAVLVLQKTLRFQRAVLFTMLNPQPDGAGFAGFRTDREFDLSDYHSLQMMCRGQGDHFGYKVVLRHWGENTDPFPSYEHMFQAPMRKFDIVTLP
;
A
#
# COMPACT_ATOMS: atom_id res chain seq x y z
N VAL A 1 -10.63 -5.12 3.00
CA VAL A 1 -9.53 -6.08 2.74
C VAL A 1 -8.39 -5.64 3.64
N PRO A 2 -7.97 -6.48 4.59
CA PRO A 2 -6.96 -6.11 5.58
C PRO A 2 -5.51 -6.28 5.05
N MET A 3 -4.61 -5.48 5.62
CA MET A 3 -3.15 -5.60 5.53
C MET A 3 -2.61 -5.94 6.92
N PHE A 4 -1.70 -6.90 6.96
CA PHE A 4 -1.17 -7.50 8.17
C PHE A 4 0.35 -7.56 8.13
N VAL A 5 0.97 -7.67 9.29
CA VAL A 5 2.34 -8.17 9.46
C VAL A 5 2.30 -9.37 10.39
N TYR A 6 3.33 -10.18 10.33
CA TYR A 6 3.42 -11.40 11.13
C TYR A 6 4.85 -11.81 11.42
N CYS A 7 4.96 -12.57 12.51
CA CYS A 7 6.18 -13.23 12.91
C CYS A 7 5.87 -14.71 13.08
N GLU A 8 6.83 -15.54 12.69
CA GLU A 8 6.81 -16.97 12.91
C GLU A 8 8.03 -17.29 13.77
N GLU A 9 7.83 -17.32 15.09
CA GLU A 9 8.75 -18.02 16.00
C GLU A 9 8.29 -19.47 16.14
N ASP A 10 9.23 -20.39 16.41
CA ASP A 10 9.17 -21.86 16.32
C ASP A 10 7.96 -22.62 16.95
N ASP A 11 6.92 -21.95 17.43
CA ASP A 11 5.58 -22.54 17.62
C ASP A 11 4.43 -21.51 17.81
N LYS A 12 4.65 -20.21 17.51
CA LYS A 12 3.63 -19.17 17.64
C LYS A 12 3.68 -18.17 16.49
N LYS A 13 2.64 -18.21 15.66
CA LYS A 13 2.35 -17.16 14.68
C LYS A 13 1.67 -15.99 15.39
N SER A 14 2.37 -14.88 15.55
CA SER A 14 1.75 -13.62 15.97
C SER A 14 1.41 -12.80 14.72
N GLU A 15 0.17 -12.31 14.66
CA GLU A 15 -0.32 -11.49 13.55
C GLU A 15 -0.77 -10.13 14.09
N LEU A 16 -0.28 -9.06 13.46
CA LEU A 16 -0.69 -7.70 13.74
C LEU A 16 -1.38 -7.11 12.51
N VAL A 17 -2.63 -6.68 12.70
CA VAL A 17 -3.38 -5.98 11.65
C VAL A 17 -2.92 -4.54 11.58
N LEU A 18 -2.24 -4.15 10.49
CA LEU A 18 -1.80 -2.76 10.29
C LEU A 18 -2.95 -1.87 9.83
N LEU A 19 -3.69 -2.34 8.82
CA LEU A 19 -4.73 -1.57 8.16
C LEU A 19 -5.92 -2.45 7.84
N ASP A 20 -7.03 -2.27 8.55
CA ASP A 20 -8.27 -2.98 8.28
C ASP A 20 -9.28 -2.12 7.51
N PHE A 21 -9.27 -2.23 6.19
CA PHE A 21 -10.26 -1.55 5.35
C PHE A 21 -11.65 -2.20 5.35
N THR A 22 -11.87 -3.30 6.08
CA THR A 22 -13.20 -3.92 6.21
C THR A 22 -14.07 -3.25 7.26
N THR A 23 -13.44 -2.58 8.25
CA THR A 23 -14.15 -1.95 9.37
C THR A 23 -13.90 -0.44 9.48
N VAL A 24 -12.81 0.08 8.88
CA VAL A 24 -12.45 1.51 9.00
C VAL A 24 -13.60 2.43 8.54
N PRO A 25 -13.97 3.47 9.32
CA PRO A 25 -15.12 4.31 8.97
C PRO A 25 -14.81 5.24 7.80
N THR A 26 -13.59 5.79 7.74
CA THR A 26 -13.14 6.79 6.75
C THR A 26 -11.68 6.56 6.33
N LEU A 27 -11.23 7.26 5.30
CA LEU A 27 -9.82 7.31 4.88
C LEU A 27 -9.13 8.60 5.37
N HIS A 28 -9.59 9.17 6.49
CA HIS A 28 -8.94 10.34 7.07
C HIS A 28 -7.47 10.03 7.39
N GLY A 29 -6.56 10.96 7.08
CA GLY A 29 -5.12 10.77 7.23
C GLY A 29 -4.45 9.99 6.09
N TRP A 30 -5.18 9.68 5.01
CA TRP A 30 -4.59 9.21 3.75
C TRP A 30 -4.44 10.38 2.77
N SER A 31 -3.29 10.47 2.11
CA SER A 31 -2.99 11.48 1.09
C SER A 31 -2.52 10.84 -0.21
N GLU A 32 -2.93 11.41 -1.33
CA GLU A 32 -2.45 11.02 -2.65
C GLU A 32 -0.96 11.35 -2.77
N MET A 33 -0.15 10.39 -3.22
CA MET A 33 1.26 10.56 -3.55
C MET A 33 1.46 10.21 -5.02
N SER A 34 1.65 11.21 -5.87
CA SER A 34 1.88 11.02 -7.30
C SER A 34 2.99 11.94 -7.80
N ASP A 35 3.44 11.68 -9.03
CA ASP A 35 4.42 12.53 -9.70
C ASP A 35 3.98 13.99 -9.88
N MET A 36 2.69 14.32 -9.68
CA MET A 36 2.11 15.68 -9.70
C MET A 36 2.75 16.65 -8.70
N ILE A 37 3.51 16.15 -7.72
CA ILE A 37 4.35 17.01 -6.86
C ILE A 37 5.50 17.67 -7.63
N ARG A 38 5.80 17.17 -8.84
CA ARG A 38 6.78 17.73 -9.77
C ARG A 38 6.05 18.55 -10.84
N LEU A 39 6.69 19.60 -11.35
CA LEU A 39 6.10 20.51 -12.35
C LEU A 39 5.51 19.81 -13.59
N ILE A 40 6.08 18.66 -13.95
CA ILE A 40 5.72 17.87 -15.14
C ILE A 40 4.96 16.58 -14.83
N GLY A 41 4.61 16.35 -13.56
CA GLY A 41 3.79 15.21 -13.15
C GLY A 41 2.40 15.28 -13.75
N LYS A 42 1.86 14.10 -14.09
CA LYS A 42 0.55 13.96 -14.76
C LYS A 42 -0.22 12.73 -14.30
N SER A 43 0.39 11.88 -13.48
CA SER A 43 -0.25 10.67 -12.97
C SER A 43 -1.22 11.02 -11.84
N LYS A 44 -2.24 10.20 -11.65
CA LYS A 44 -3.25 10.41 -10.61
C LYS A 44 -3.57 9.11 -9.89
N ALA A 45 -3.80 9.20 -8.59
CA ALA A 45 -4.41 8.13 -7.82
C ALA A 45 -5.66 8.60 -7.09
N VAL A 46 -6.57 7.66 -6.83
CA VAL A 46 -7.71 7.83 -5.94
C VAL A 46 -7.86 6.59 -5.06
N LEU A 47 -7.92 6.78 -3.74
CA LEU A 47 -8.22 5.73 -2.77
C LEU A 47 -9.61 5.97 -2.19
N VAL A 48 -10.49 4.98 -2.32
CA VAL A 48 -11.88 5.06 -1.83
C VAL A 48 -12.27 3.81 -1.06
N LEU A 49 -13.22 3.96 -0.12
CA LEU A 49 -13.90 2.81 0.47
C LEU A 49 -15.09 2.44 -0.40
N GLN A 50 -15.06 1.24 -0.97
CA GLN A 50 -16.24 0.61 -1.55
C GLN A 50 -17.03 -0.05 -0.44
N LYS A 51 -18.18 0.53 -0.10
CA LYS A 51 -19.13 -0.02 0.89
C LYS A 51 -20.35 -0.60 0.18
N THR A 52 -20.75 -1.80 0.56
CA THR A 52 -21.98 -2.46 0.11
C THR A 52 -22.74 -2.98 1.32
N LEU A 53 -23.96 -3.49 1.11
CA LEU A 53 -24.71 -4.16 2.18
C LEU A 53 -24.02 -5.43 2.72
N ARG A 54 -23.05 -6.00 1.99
CA ARG A 54 -22.40 -7.28 2.34
C ARG A 54 -20.96 -7.14 2.82
N PHE A 55 -20.24 -6.13 2.33
CA PHE A 55 -18.82 -5.97 2.60
C PHE A 55 -18.36 -4.53 2.41
N GLN A 56 -17.20 -4.24 3.00
CA GLN A 56 -16.41 -3.04 2.77
C GLN A 56 -14.97 -3.40 2.37
N ARG A 57 -14.38 -2.60 1.48
CA ARG A 57 -12.96 -2.68 1.13
C ARG A 57 -12.43 -1.35 0.62
N ALA A 58 -11.11 -1.17 0.66
CA ALA A 58 -10.45 -0.11 -0.09
C ALA A 58 -10.33 -0.50 -1.57
N VAL A 59 -10.40 0.52 -2.43
CA VAL A 59 -10.08 0.42 -3.86
C VAL A 59 -9.12 1.56 -4.18
N LEU A 60 -7.92 1.19 -4.65
CA LEU A 60 -6.94 2.12 -5.20
C LEU A 60 -7.09 2.12 -6.72
N PHE A 61 -7.43 3.27 -7.28
CA PHE A 61 -7.34 3.53 -8.71
C PHE A 61 -6.07 4.31 -9.00
N THR A 62 -5.29 3.84 -9.96
CA THR A 62 -4.12 4.55 -10.49
C THR A 62 -4.31 4.80 -11.98
N MET A 63 -4.03 6.03 -12.40
CA MET A 63 -3.92 6.44 -13.79
C MET A 63 -2.50 6.96 -13.97
N LEU A 64 -1.64 6.15 -14.57
CA LEU A 64 -0.27 6.54 -14.84
C LEU A 64 -0.23 7.33 -16.14
N ASN A 65 0.46 8.47 -16.11
CA ASN A 65 0.80 9.24 -17.29
C ASN A 65 2.30 9.55 -17.22
N PRO A 66 3.14 8.55 -17.53
CA PRO A 66 4.58 8.68 -17.39
C PRO A 66 5.15 9.80 -18.26
N GLN A 67 6.28 10.34 -17.84
CA GLN A 67 7.10 11.25 -18.64
C GLN A 67 7.66 10.53 -19.89
N PRO A 68 8.20 11.26 -20.88
CA PRO A 68 8.79 10.66 -22.09
C PRO A 68 9.92 9.65 -21.83
N ASP A 69 10.61 9.77 -20.70
CA ASP A 69 11.64 8.83 -20.23
C ASP A 69 11.06 7.58 -19.52
N GLY A 70 9.73 7.51 -19.40
CA GLY A 70 9.01 6.43 -18.72
C GLY A 70 8.83 6.63 -17.22
N ALA A 71 9.35 7.71 -16.62
CA ALA A 71 9.22 7.94 -15.19
C ALA A 71 7.82 8.44 -14.82
N GLY A 72 7.14 7.72 -13.93
CA GLY A 72 5.86 8.14 -13.36
C GLY A 72 5.44 7.24 -12.20
N PHE A 73 4.68 7.80 -11.25
CA PHE A 73 4.10 7.04 -10.15
C PHE A 73 2.83 7.69 -9.64
N ALA A 74 1.94 6.86 -9.11
CA ALA A 74 0.75 7.31 -8.39
C ALA A 74 0.37 6.28 -7.32
N GLY A 75 0.02 6.76 -6.14
CA GLY A 75 -0.28 5.93 -4.99
C GLY A 75 -0.82 6.76 -3.84
N PHE A 76 -0.82 6.18 -2.64
CA PHE A 76 -1.35 6.79 -1.44
C PHE A 76 -0.43 6.51 -0.26
N ARG A 77 -0.41 7.44 0.70
CA ARG A 77 0.35 7.35 1.95
C ARG A 77 -0.55 7.68 3.13
N THR A 78 -0.26 7.07 4.27
CA THR A 78 -0.78 7.49 5.57
C THR A 78 0.37 7.63 6.54
N ASP A 79 0.30 8.63 7.41
CA ASP A 79 1.28 8.84 8.47
C ASP A 79 0.81 8.12 9.72
N ARG A 80 1.07 6.81 9.76
CA ARG A 80 0.81 5.95 10.92
C ARG A 80 2.10 5.32 11.39
N GLU A 81 2.28 5.33 12.70
CA GLU A 81 3.39 4.67 13.37
C GLU A 81 3.00 3.23 13.72
N PHE A 82 3.91 2.31 13.49
CA PHE A 82 3.77 0.91 13.85
C PHE A 82 5.07 0.46 14.51
N ASP A 83 4.98 -0.29 15.61
CA ASP A 83 6.11 -1.05 16.11
C ASP A 83 6.14 -2.40 15.39
N LEU A 84 7.14 -2.57 14.52
CA LEU A 84 7.32 -3.76 13.68
C LEU A 84 8.55 -4.57 14.08
N SER A 85 9.18 -4.25 15.23
CA SER A 85 10.49 -4.78 15.62
C SER A 85 10.51 -6.31 15.75
N ASP A 86 9.38 -6.91 16.14
CA ASP A 86 9.22 -8.35 16.31
C ASP A 86 8.65 -9.05 15.07
N TYR A 87 8.51 -8.36 13.93
CA TYR A 87 7.86 -8.89 12.73
C TYR A 87 8.83 -8.94 11.54
N HIS A 88 8.75 -10.00 10.73
CA HIS A 88 9.71 -10.26 9.65
C HIS A 88 9.12 -10.22 8.24
N SER A 89 7.80 -10.04 8.13
CA SER A 89 7.16 -9.98 6.82
C SER A 89 5.85 -9.20 6.84
N LEU A 90 5.55 -8.60 5.70
CA LEU A 90 4.33 -7.85 5.43
C LEU A 90 3.41 -8.68 4.54
N GLN A 91 2.12 -8.69 4.88
CA GLN A 91 1.10 -9.38 4.12
C GLN A 91 -0.03 -8.47 3.68
N MET A 92 -0.38 -8.58 2.40
CA MET A 92 -1.44 -7.80 1.80
C MET A 92 -2.39 -8.74 1.07
N MET A 93 -3.62 -8.84 1.56
CA MET A 93 -4.70 -9.39 0.75
C MET A 93 -5.04 -8.33 -0.31
N CYS A 94 -4.87 -8.63 -1.59
CA CYS A 94 -5.15 -7.67 -2.64
C CYS A 94 -5.49 -8.33 -3.97
N ARG A 95 -5.95 -7.53 -4.92
CA ARG A 95 -6.25 -7.96 -6.29
C ARG A 95 -5.98 -6.81 -7.25
N GLY A 96 -5.19 -7.08 -8.28
CA GLY A 96 -4.99 -6.20 -9.43
C GLY A 96 -6.08 -6.37 -10.50
N GLN A 97 -6.36 -5.27 -11.20
CA GLN A 97 -7.20 -5.22 -12.40
C GLN A 97 -6.66 -4.12 -13.34
N GLY A 98 -6.81 -4.32 -14.65
CA GLY A 98 -6.26 -3.44 -15.67
C GLY A 98 -4.90 -3.94 -16.17
N ASP A 99 -4.18 -3.05 -16.86
CA ASP A 99 -2.93 -3.43 -17.55
C ASP A 99 -1.69 -3.20 -16.66
N HIS A 100 -1.84 -2.46 -15.57
CA HIS A 100 -0.77 -2.22 -14.61
C HIS A 100 -0.84 -3.23 -13.46
N PHE A 101 0.28 -3.92 -13.21
CA PHE A 101 0.36 -4.96 -12.18
C PHE A 101 1.54 -4.78 -11.22
N GLY A 102 2.48 -3.86 -11.49
CA GLY A 102 3.66 -3.64 -10.66
C GLY A 102 3.45 -2.54 -9.63
N TYR A 103 3.56 -2.86 -8.36
CA TYR A 103 3.35 -1.95 -7.23
C TYR A 103 4.59 -1.87 -6.35
N LYS A 104 4.66 -0.86 -5.50
CA LYS A 104 5.71 -0.69 -4.50
C LYS A 104 5.10 -0.36 -3.15
N VAL A 105 5.53 -1.07 -2.11
CA VAL A 105 5.31 -0.66 -0.71
C VAL A 105 6.53 0.09 -0.23
N VAL A 106 6.31 1.16 0.54
CA VAL A 106 7.36 1.94 1.18
C VAL A 106 7.02 2.08 2.66
N LEU A 107 7.88 1.55 3.54
CA LEU A 107 7.86 1.80 4.98
C LEU A 107 9.00 2.78 5.30
N ARG A 108 8.75 3.72 6.20
CA ARG A 108 9.74 4.73 6.59
C ARG A 108 10.05 4.60 8.07
N HIS A 109 11.32 4.75 8.41
CA HIS A 109 11.78 4.66 9.78
C HIS A 109 11.49 5.97 10.54
N TRP A 110 11.03 5.88 11.79
CA TRP A 110 10.96 6.99 12.76
C TRP A 110 10.35 8.32 12.29
N GLY A 111 9.30 8.27 11.45
CA GLY A 111 8.66 9.49 10.94
C GLY A 111 9.58 10.32 10.03
N GLU A 112 10.73 9.76 9.65
CA GLU A 112 11.72 10.36 8.79
C GLU A 112 11.25 10.24 7.32
N ASN A 113 10.40 11.20 6.96
CA ASN A 113 9.52 11.08 5.81
C ASN A 113 10.07 11.61 4.49
N THR A 114 11.32 12.08 4.48
CA THR A 114 11.98 12.75 3.36
C THR A 114 13.39 12.23 3.17
N ASP A 115 14.00 12.41 1.99
CA ASP A 115 15.43 12.19 1.84
C ASP A 115 16.22 12.98 2.90
N PRO A 116 17.34 12.46 3.42
CA PRO A 116 18.05 11.25 2.99
C PRO A 116 17.72 9.98 3.82
N PHE A 117 16.59 9.96 4.52
CA PHE A 117 16.35 8.96 5.56
C PHE A 117 15.99 7.57 5.01
N PRO A 118 16.38 6.49 5.72
CA PRO A 118 16.18 5.13 5.23
C PRO A 118 14.71 4.76 5.11
N SER A 119 14.34 4.23 3.95
CA SER A 119 13.07 3.57 3.69
C SER A 119 13.28 2.09 3.36
N TYR A 120 12.38 1.25 3.84
CA TYR A 120 12.21 -0.09 3.29
C TYR A 120 11.29 0.02 2.08
N GLU A 121 11.78 -0.38 0.91
CA GLU A 121 11.02 -0.39 -0.32
C GLU A 121 11.00 -1.78 -0.93
N HIS A 122 9.81 -2.23 -1.30
CA HIS A 122 9.66 -3.54 -1.93
C HIS A 122 8.66 -3.46 -3.08
N MET A 123 9.11 -3.88 -4.27
CA MET A 123 8.27 -4.00 -5.44
C MET A 123 7.57 -5.36 -5.44
N PHE A 124 6.31 -5.39 -5.84
CA PHE A 124 5.54 -6.63 -5.94
C PHE A 124 4.55 -6.57 -7.09
N GLN A 125 4.03 -7.73 -7.48
CA GLN A 125 2.96 -7.81 -8.46
C GLN A 125 1.64 -8.15 -7.76
N ALA A 126 0.59 -7.37 -8.03
CA ALA A 126 -0.72 -7.67 -7.45
C ALA A 126 -1.34 -8.89 -8.16
N PRO A 127 -1.98 -9.82 -7.42
CA PRO A 127 -2.67 -10.96 -8.00
C PRO A 127 -3.78 -10.52 -8.97
N MET A 128 -3.73 -10.94 -10.23
CA MET A 128 -4.68 -10.47 -11.24
C MET A 128 -6.01 -11.21 -11.13
N ARG A 129 -7.13 -10.48 -11.24
CA ARG A 129 -8.52 -11.00 -11.34
C ARG A 129 -9.08 -11.73 -10.11
N LYS A 130 -8.24 -12.23 -9.20
CA LYS A 130 -8.66 -12.85 -7.92
C LYS A 130 -7.96 -12.18 -6.74
N PHE A 131 -8.66 -12.09 -5.60
CA PHE A 131 -8.00 -11.74 -4.35
C PHE A 131 -7.07 -12.86 -3.93
N ASP A 132 -5.83 -12.48 -3.64
CA ASP A 132 -4.85 -13.38 -3.06
C ASP A 132 -3.94 -12.60 -2.13
N ILE A 133 -3.13 -13.36 -1.41
CA ILE A 133 -2.22 -12.86 -0.42
C ILE A 133 -0.86 -12.62 -1.08
N VAL A 134 -0.35 -11.40 -0.95
CA VAL A 134 1.03 -11.04 -1.28
C VAL A 134 1.82 -10.97 0.01
N THR A 135 2.89 -11.77 0.10
CA THR A 135 3.85 -11.74 1.20
C THR A 135 5.12 -11.04 0.72
N LEU A 136 5.52 -9.98 1.43
CA LEU A 136 6.80 -9.31 1.27
C LEU A 136 7.68 -9.63 2.48
N PRO A 137 8.99 -9.83 2.30
CA PRO A 137 9.93 -9.94 3.42
C PRO A 137 10.08 -8.61 4.17
#